data_AF-A0A6J6HKY6-F1
#
_entry.id   AF-A0A6J6HKY6-F1
#
_cell.length_a   1.000
_cell.length_b   1.000
_cell.length_c   1.000
_cell.angle_alpha   90.00
_cell.angle_beta   90.00
_cell.angle_gamma   90.00
#
_symmetry.space_group_name_H-M   'P 1'
#
loop_
_entity.id
_entity.type
_entity.pdbx_description
1 polymer ?
#
loop_
_entity_poly.entity_id
_entity_poly.type
_entity_poly.pdbx_seq_one_letter_code
_entity_poly.pdbx_strand_id
1 'polypeptide(L)' 'MINTLKTKVLTLSDDLRVLTGHGPETTIKFERKNNPYLKELTS' A
#
# COMPACT_ATOMS: atom_id res chain seq x y z
N MET A 1 -10.36 -3.41 -9.70
CA MET A 1 -9.32 -3.51 -8.65
C MET A 1 -8.45 -2.24 -8.55
N ILE A 2 -7.92 -1.71 -9.66
CA ILE A 2 -7.07 -0.50 -9.66
C ILE A 2 -7.71 0.72 -8.96
N ASN A 3 -9.01 0.97 -9.18
CA ASN A 3 -9.70 2.10 -8.55
C ASN A 3 -9.66 2.06 -7.01
N THR A 4 -9.74 0.88 -6.41
CA THR A 4 -9.66 0.70 -4.96
C THR A 4 -8.26 1.03 -4.44
N LEU A 5 -7.21 0.58 -5.14
CA LEU A 5 -5.83 0.90 -4.77
C LEU A 5 -5.60 2.42 -4.77
N LYS A 6 -6.09 3.13 -5.79
CA LYS A 6 -5.95 4.60 -5.87
C LYS A 6 -6.77 5.36 -4.83
N THR A 7 -8.03 5.00 -4.63
CA THR A 7 -8.97 5.80 -3.82
C THR A 7 -9.00 5.41 -2.35
N LYS A 8 -8.65 4.16 -2.02
CA LYS A 8 -8.73 3.62 -0.66
C LYS A 8 -7.39 3.29 -0.04
N VAL A 9 -6.37 2.97 -0.82
CA VAL A 9 -5.06 2.53 -0.29
C VAL A 9 -4.02 3.65 -0.40
N LEU A 10 -3.89 4.30 -1.56
CA LEU A 10 -2.93 5.41 -1.74
C LEU A 10 -3.29 6.67 -0.95
N THR A 11 -4.55 6.83 -0.56
CA THR A 11 -5.06 7.93 0.28
C THR A 11 -4.77 7.74 1.77
N LEU A 12 -4.28 6.57 2.17
CA LEU A 12 -3.98 6.26 3.58
C LEU A 12 -2.66 6.90 4.01
N SER A 13 -2.60 7.23 5.30
CA SER A 13 -1.40 7.80 5.93
C SER A 13 -0.26 6.79 5.96
N ASP A 14 0.97 7.28 5.77
CA ASP A 14 2.20 6.50 5.73
C ASP A 14 2.52 5.75 7.03
N ASP A 15 2.04 6.27 8.16
CA ASP A 15 2.25 5.68 9.50
C ASP A 15 1.36 4.45 9.76
N LEU A 16 0.32 4.24 8.94
CA LEU A 16 -0.60 3.14 9.15
C LEU A 16 0.07 1.79 8.92
N ARG A 17 -0.13 0.91 9.90
CA ARG A 17 0.31 -0.48 9.87
C ARG A 17 -0.59 -1.28 8.93
N VAL A 18 0.03 -2.14 8.13
CA VAL A 18 -0.62 -3.08 7.22
C VAL A 18 -0.45 -4.46 7.82
N LEU A 19 -1.55 -5.03 8.31
CA LEU A 19 -1.58 -6.38 8.87
C LEU A 19 -1.91 -7.37 7.76
N THR A 20 -0.91 -8.10 7.30
CA THR A 20 -1.07 -9.11 6.26
C THR A 20 -1.64 -10.40 6.86
N GLY A 21 -2.36 -11.17 6.04
CA GLY A 21 -2.84 -12.50 6.47
C GLY A 21 -1.71 -13.50 6.72
N HIS A 22 -0.53 -13.27 6.13
CA HIS A 22 0.67 -14.08 6.32
C HIS A 22 1.93 -13.20 6.30
N GLY A 23 2.93 -13.60 7.08
CA GLY A 23 4.21 -12.92 7.17
C GLY A 23 4.19 -11.78 8.19
N PRO A 24 5.27 -10.98 8.23
CA PRO A 24 5.36 -9.85 9.13
C PRO A 24 4.43 -8.73 8.65
N GLU A 25 3.93 -7.96 9.62
CA GLU A 25 3.26 -6.69 9.35
C GLU A 25 4.19 -5.70 8.64
N THR A 26 3.59 -4.79 7.86
CA THR A 26 4.30 -3.69 7.18
C THR A 26 3.61 -2.36 7.47
N THR A 27 3.95 -1.32 6.71
CA THR A 27 3.29 0.00 6.78
C THR A 27 2.92 0.49 5.37
N ILE A 28 1.96 1.41 5.28
CA ILE A 28 1.58 2.03 4.00
C ILE A 28 2.80 2.68 3.34
N LYS A 29 3.69 3.31 4.11
CA LYS A 29 4.96 3.85 3.62
C LYS A 29 5.84 2.78 2.96
N PHE A 30 6.00 1.63 3.63
CA PHE A 30 6.79 0.52 3.11
C PHE A 30 6.16 -0.04 1.83
N GLU A 31 4.85 -0.26 1.81
CA GLU A 31 4.14 -0.77 0.64
C GLU A 31 4.25 0.19 -0.54
N ARG A 32 4.04 1.50 -0.35
CA ARG A 32 4.16 2.48 -1.46
C ARG A 32 5.57 2.48 -2.07
N LYS A 33 6.61 2.27 -1.26
CA LYS A 33 8.01 2.27 -1.71
C LYS A 33 8.44 0.93 -2.34
N ASN A 34 7.80 -0.19 -2.02
CA ASN A 34 8.29 -1.51 -2.41
C ASN A 34 7.31 -2.33 -3.25
N ASN A 35 6.00 -2.14 -3.08
CA ASN A 35 4.96 -2.92 -3.73
C ASN A 35 4.84 -2.54 -5.22
N PRO A 36 5.08 -3.48 -6.16
CA PRO A 36 5.07 -3.18 -7.60
C PRO A 36 3.71 -2.65 -8.07
N TYR A 37 2.61 -3.20 -7.53
CA TYR A 37 1.26 -2.78 -7.90
C TYR A 37 0.92 -1.36 -7.45
N LEU A 38 1.56 -0.86 -6.38
CA LEU A 38 1.40 0.54 -5.97
C LEU A 38 2.31 1.46 -6.77
N LYS A 39 3.53 1.01 -7.09
CA LYS A 39 4.48 1.78 -7.93
C LYS A 39 3.94 2.07 -9.31
N GLU A 40 3.37 1.07 -9.98
CA GLU A 40 2.77 1.22 -11.31
C GLU A 40 1.61 2.24 -11.34
N LEU A 41 1.01 2.54 -10.19
CA LEU A 41 -0.09 3.50 -10.07
C LEU A 41 0.37 4.93 -9.72
N THR A 42 1.64 5.08 -9.32
CA THR A 42 2.25 6.37 -8.96
C THR A 42 3.28 6.86 -9.98
N SER A 43 3.66 6.03 -10.96
CA SER A 43 4.47 6.41 -12.13
C SER A 43 3.68 7.18 -13.18
#